data_AF-A0A2V7BLW3-F1
#
_entry.id   AF-A0A2V7BLW3-F1
#
_cell.length_a   1.000
_cell.length_b   1.000
_cell.length_c   1.000
_cell.angle_alpha   90.00
_cell.angle_beta   90.00
_cell.angle_gamma   90.00
#
_symmetry.space_group_name_H-M   'P 1'
#
loop_
_entity.id
_entity.type
_entity.pdbx_description
1 polymer ?
#
loop_
_entity_poly.entity_id
_entity_poly.type
_entity_poly.pdbx_seq_one_letter_code
_entity_poly.pdbx_strand_id
1 'polypeptide(L)'
;MVLNYGFAKNWEAVGEFRVEASPSLELTDPGVSLKGVLKEGVLQEKEGVSFAIEAGLLLPSSLPHEHGVGVEAIGIVSGQVTPVTVHVNGGGGLDRDDRHAFVIWGVIGELPVYPKLRLVAEVNGESTQGQRPNNSALLGVIWQPTSKNVFLDAGVRRGISRAAPDWQFTIGLTLGFSLPTSSPQ
;
A
#
# COMPACT_ATOMS: atom_id res chain seq x y z
N MET A 1 7.50 -6.55 2.35
CA MET A 1 8.37 -5.59 3.08
C MET A 1 8.28 -4.27 2.37
N VAL A 2 8.24 -3.17 3.13
CA VAL A 2 8.15 -1.80 2.59
C VAL A 2 9.24 -0.94 3.21
N LEU A 3 9.90 -0.14 2.38
CA LEU A 3 10.94 0.81 2.75
C LEU A 3 10.51 2.20 2.31
N ASN A 4 10.30 3.11 3.25
CA ASN A 4 9.95 4.50 2.99
C ASN A 4 11.15 5.40 3.27
N TYR A 5 11.52 6.24 2.31
CA TYR A 5 12.60 7.21 2.41
C TYR A 5 12.10 8.62 2.11
N GLY A 6 11.88 9.40 3.16
CA GLY A 6 11.52 10.82 3.08
C GLY A 6 12.73 11.68 2.70
N PHE A 7 12.70 12.25 1.50
CA PHE A 7 13.81 13.06 0.96
C PHE A 7 13.47 14.55 0.83
N ALA A 8 12.18 14.90 0.86
CA ALA A 8 11.72 16.29 0.91
C ALA A 8 10.42 16.38 1.73
N LYS A 9 10.04 17.59 2.13
CA LYS A 9 8.78 17.78 2.87
C LYS A 9 7.62 17.22 2.03
N ASN A 10 6.83 16.32 2.64
CA ASN A 10 5.67 15.69 2.03
C ASN A 10 5.98 14.73 0.86
N TRP A 11 7.24 14.37 0.63
CA TRP A 11 7.66 13.48 -0.46
C TRP A 11 8.55 12.35 0.04
N GLU A 12 8.19 11.13 -0.38
CA GLU A 12 8.85 9.90 0.01
C GLU A 12 9.10 9.04 -1.22
N ALA A 13 10.26 8.38 -1.26
CA ALA A 13 10.51 7.27 -2.16
C ALA A 13 10.15 5.98 -1.42
N VAL A 14 9.39 5.11 -2.07
CA VAL A 14 8.94 3.83 -1.52
C VAL A 14 9.55 2.71 -2.34
N GLY A 15 10.16 1.74 -1.66
CA GLY A 15 10.59 0.49 -2.25
C GLY A 15 9.87 -0.66 -1.57
N GLU A 16 9.29 -1.57 -2.35
CA GLU A 16 8.55 -2.69 -1.80
C GLU A 16 8.76 -3.98 -2.58
N PHE A 17 8.50 -5.09 -1.90
CA PHE A 17 8.39 -6.41 -2.48
C PHE A 17 7.62 -7.33 -1.54
N ARG A 18 7.03 -8.38 -2.09
CA ARG A 18 6.39 -9.46 -1.34
C ARG A 18 7.15 -10.77 -1.57
N VAL A 19 7.11 -11.63 -0.56
CA VAL A 19 7.53 -13.02 -0.71
C VAL A 19 6.30 -13.88 -0.44
N GLU A 20 5.89 -14.65 -1.44
CA GLU A 20 4.78 -15.58 -1.34
C GLU A 20 5.32 -17.01 -1.27
N ALA A 21 4.63 -17.85 -0.50
CA ALA A 21 5.02 -19.23 -0.27
C ALA A 21 3.85 -20.17 -0.59
N SER A 22 3.77 -20.67 -1.83
CA SER A 22 2.88 -21.78 -2.23
C SER A 22 3.07 -22.16 -3.71
N PRO A 23 3.62 -23.34 -4.09
CA PRO A 23 4.37 -24.35 -3.32
C PRO A 23 5.88 -24.03 -3.19
N SER A 24 6.37 -23.00 -3.88
CA SER A 24 7.74 -22.46 -3.82
C SER A 24 7.74 -21.07 -3.18
N LEU A 25 8.92 -20.57 -2.83
CA LEU A 25 9.13 -19.18 -2.43
C LEU A 25 9.32 -18.33 -3.68
N GLU A 26 8.39 -17.41 -3.90
CA GLU A 26 8.39 -16.50 -5.04
C GLU A 26 8.53 -15.05 -4.55
N LEU A 27 9.34 -14.26 -5.25
CA LEU A 27 9.43 -12.82 -5.06
C LEU A 27 8.37 -12.17 -5.96
N THR A 28 7.26 -11.77 -5.34
CA THR A 28 6.14 -11.17 -6.04
C THR A 28 6.08 -9.67 -5.77
N ASP A 29 5.47 -8.93 -6.70
CA ASP A 29 5.23 -7.49 -6.57
C ASP A 29 6.44 -6.61 -6.17
N PRO A 30 7.64 -6.77 -6.73
CA PRO A 30 8.69 -5.78 -6.50
C PRO A 30 8.32 -4.46 -7.18
N GLY A 31 8.62 -3.34 -6.52
CA GLY A 31 8.22 -2.02 -6.98
C GLY A 31 9.04 -0.89 -6.37
N VAL A 32 9.10 0.22 -7.12
CA VAL A 32 9.63 1.50 -6.64
C VAL A 32 8.67 2.61 -7.01
N SER A 33 8.26 3.43 -6.05
CA SER A 33 7.32 4.52 -6.27
C SER A 33 7.76 5.81 -5.58
N LEU A 34 7.18 6.91 -6.03
CA LEU A 34 7.26 8.21 -5.40
C LEU A 34 5.89 8.56 -4.86
N LYS A 35 5.84 8.85 -3.57
CA LYS A 35 4.65 9.27 -2.85
C LYS A 35 4.75 10.73 -2.47
N GLY A 36 3.69 11.48 -2.73
CA GLY A 36 3.60 12.91 -2.46
C GLY A 36 2.28 13.28 -1.80
N VAL A 37 2.32 13.99 -0.68
CA VAL A 37 1.12 14.58 -0.08
C VAL A 37 0.90 15.97 -0.66
N LEU A 38 -0.17 16.11 -1.45
CA LEU A 38 -0.53 17.34 -2.15
C LEU A 38 -1.36 18.27 -1.28
N LYS A 39 -2.15 17.72 -0.37
CA LYS A 39 -2.90 18.48 0.64
C LYS A 39 -2.72 17.81 2.00
N GLU A 40 -2.16 18.56 2.93
CA GLU A 40 -1.99 18.09 4.30
C GLU A 40 -3.34 17.97 5.03
N GLY A 41 -3.43 17.00 5.93
CA GLY A 41 -4.62 16.71 6.73
C GLY A 41 -4.31 15.59 7.71
N VAL A 42 -5.24 14.65 7.88
CA VAL A 42 -5.11 13.53 8.84
C VAL A 42 -3.82 12.72 8.67
N LEU A 43 -3.31 12.57 7.45
CA LEU A 43 -2.05 11.87 7.18
C LEU A 43 -0.80 12.56 7.80
N GLN A 44 -0.89 13.85 8.15
CA GLN A 44 0.19 14.64 8.78
C GLN A 44 -0.16 15.01 10.22
N GLU A 45 -1.07 14.25 10.85
CA GLU A 45 -1.59 14.53 12.19
C GLU A 45 -2.27 15.90 12.30
N LYS A 46 -2.88 16.37 11.20
CA LYS A 46 -3.65 17.62 11.14
C LYS A 46 -5.13 17.33 10.96
N GLU A 47 -5.96 18.28 11.35
CA GLU A 47 -7.39 18.20 11.08
C GLU A 47 -7.69 18.34 9.58
N GLY A 48 -8.77 17.69 9.14
CA GLY A 48 -9.29 17.78 7.78
C GLY A 48 -8.78 16.70 6.81
N VAL A 49 -9.39 16.70 5.62
CA VAL A 49 -9.09 15.70 4.57
C VAL A 49 -7.70 15.94 3.98
N SER A 50 -6.89 14.89 3.94
CA SER A 50 -5.61 14.86 3.23
C SER A 50 -5.77 14.24 1.84
N PHE A 51 -4.95 14.70 0.90
CA PHE A 51 -4.85 14.14 -0.44
C PHE A 51 -3.39 13.85 -0.76
N ALA A 52 -3.11 12.61 -1.17
CA ALA A 52 -1.80 12.16 -1.60
C ALA A 52 -1.89 11.45 -2.94
N ILE A 53 -0.75 11.39 -3.61
CA ILE A 53 -0.55 10.61 -4.83
C ILE A 53 0.64 9.68 -4.62
N GLU A 54 0.62 8.57 -5.34
CA GLU A 54 1.77 7.68 -5.44
C GLU A 54 1.87 7.18 -6.87
N ALA A 55 3.06 7.23 -7.45
CA ALA A 55 3.29 6.77 -8.82
C ALA A 55 4.65 6.09 -8.92
N GLY A 56 4.71 4.97 -9.64
CA GLY A 56 5.88 4.11 -9.60
C GLY A 56 6.00 3.14 -10.75
N LEU A 57 7.12 2.44 -10.72
CA LEU A 57 7.44 1.34 -11.60
C LEU A 57 7.18 0.03 -10.88
N LEU A 58 6.43 -0.84 -11.55
CA LEU A 58 6.27 -2.23 -11.19
C LEU A 58 7.49 -2.97 -11.76
N LEU A 59 8.38 -3.46 -10.91
CA LEU A 59 9.62 -4.12 -11.35
C LEU A 59 9.35 -5.60 -11.73
N PRO A 60 10.24 -6.23 -12.52
CA PRO A 60 10.10 -7.64 -12.87
C PRO A 60 10.01 -8.53 -11.63
N SER A 61 9.06 -9.47 -11.61
CA SER A 61 8.87 -10.43 -10.53
C SER A 61 9.35 -11.84 -10.94
N SER A 62 9.34 -12.79 -10.00
CA SER A 62 9.67 -14.19 -10.30
C SER A 62 8.49 -14.98 -10.88
N LEU A 63 7.29 -14.40 -10.95
CA LEU A 63 6.12 -15.08 -11.48
C LEU A 63 6.22 -15.25 -13.02
N PRO A 64 5.65 -16.34 -13.57
CA PRO A 64 5.51 -16.48 -15.01
C PRO A 64 4.77 -15.29 -15.59
N HIS A 65 5.22 -14.79 -16.74
CA HIS A 65 4.61 -13.65 -17.43
C HIS A 65 4.73 -12.29 -16.71
N GLU A 66 5.61 -12.16 -15.70
CA GLU A 66 5.87 -10.88 -15.02
C GLU A 66 7.33 -10.42 -15.11
N HIS A 67 8.00 -10.75 -16.23
CA HIS A 67 9.41 -10.41 -16.42
C HIS A 67 9.63 -8.97 -16.96
N GLY A 68 8.55 -8.28 -17.33
CA GLY A 68 8.60 -6.90 -17.77
C GLY A 68 8.51 -5.89 -16.63
N VAL A 69 8.57 -4.62 -17.01
CA VAL A 69 8.31 -3.49 -16.11
C VAL A 69 6.88 -3.04 -16.35
N GLY A 70 6.10 -2.78 -15.32
CA GLY A 70 4.81 -2.09 -15.40
C GLY A 70 4.90 -0.67 -14.85
N VAL A 71 3.78 0.07 -14.91
CA VAL A 71 3.66 1.39 -14.30
C VAL A 71 2.35 1.48 -13.56
N GLU A 72 2.33 2.21 -12.45
CA GLU A 72 1.13 2.42 -11.65
C GLU A 72 1.08 3.87 -11.15
N ALA A 73 -0.13 4.43 -11.07
CA ALA A 73 -0.38 5.66 -10.35
C ALA A 73 -1.70 5.57 -9.56
N ILE A 74 -1.67 6.00 -8.31
CA ILE A 74 -2.81 6.03 -7.40
C ILE A 74 -2.98 7.39 -6.74
N GLY A 75 -4.24 7.76 -6.54
CA GLY A 75 -4.65 8.84 -5.64
C GLY A 75 -5.17 8.26 -4.34
N ILE A 76 -4.85 8.93 -3.24
CA ILE A 76 -5.23 8.55 -1.88
C ILE A 76 -5.91 9.75 -1.23
N VAL A 77 -7.18 9.59 -0.88
CA VAL A 77 -7.91 10.56 -0.05
C VAL A 77 -8.05 9.97 1.34
N SER A 78 -7.75 10.74 2.38
CA SER A 78 -7.91 10.27 3.75
C SER A 78 -8.62 11.30 4.60
N GLY A 79 -9.49 10.81 5.49
CA GLY A 79 -10.25 11.63 6.42
C GLY A 79 -10.50 10.88 7.72
N GLN A 80 -11.16 11.54 8.67
CA GLN A 80 -11.45 10.97 9.97
C GLN A 80 -12.97 10.97 10.22
N VAL A 81 -13.48 9.81 10.62
CA VAL A 81 -14.82 9.60 11.13
C VAL A 81 -14.64 9.01 12.53
N THR A 82 -14.47 9.87 13.53
CA THR A 82 -14.05 9.48 14.88
C THR A 82 -14.86 8.30 15.41
N PRO A 83 -14.20 7.21 15.86
CA PRO A 83 -12.76 7.05 16.14
C PRO A 83 -11.90 6.50 14.98
N VAL A 84 -12.45 6.36 13.77
CA VAL A 84 -11.81 5.67 12.63
C VAL A 84 -11.17 6.66 11.65
N THR A 85 -9.94 6.39 11.23
CA THR A 85 -9.36 7.04 10.04
C THR A 85 -9.72 6.22 8.81
N VAL A 86 -10.23 6.88 7.77
CA VAL A 86 -10.66 6.23 6.53
C VAL A 86 -9.79 6.71 5.38
N HIS A 87 -9.33 5.76 4.56
CA HIS A 87 -8.59 6.00 3.34
C HIS A 87 -9.36 5.44 2.15
N VAL A 88 -9.44 6.22 1.08
CA VAL A 88 -9.99 5.79 -0.20
C VAL A 88 -8.89 5.92 -1.24
N ASN A 89 -8.56 4.79 -1.86
CA ASN A 89 -7.52 4.67 -2.86
C ASN A 89 -8.17 4.41 -4.22
N GLY A 90 -7.61 5.00 -5.26
CA GLY A 90 -8.06 4.74 -6.64
C GLY A 90 -6.98 5.08 -7.63
N GLY A 91 -6.84 4.26 -8.66
CA GLY A 91 -5.80 4.44 -9.66
C GLY A 91 -5.77 3.33 -10.69
N GLY A 92 -4.62 3.15 -11.30
CA GLY A 92 -4.43 2.14 -12.34
C GLY A 92 -3.09 2.32 -13.05
N GLY A 93 -2.91 1.52 -14.09
CA GLY A 93 -1.61 1.42 -14.71
C GLY A 93 -1.57 0.46 -15.89
N LEU A 94 -0.35 0.04 -16.22
CA LEU A 94 -0.06 -0.99 -17.21
C LEU A 94 0.71 -2.12 -16.52
N ASP A 95 0.27 -3.36 -16.72
CA ASP A 95 0.86 -4.54 -16.08
C ASP A 95 2.30 -4.85 -16.56
N ARG A 96 2.90 -5.88 -15.95
CA ARG A 96 4.28 -6.34 -16.20
C ARG A 96 4.41 -7.29 -17.40
N ASP A 97 3.30 -7.75 -17.96
CA ASP A 97 3.26 -8.77 -19.01
C ASP A 97 3.25 -8.10 -20.39
N ASP A 98 2.05 -7.81 -20.91
CA ASP A 98 1.81 -7.23 -22.23
C ASP A 98 1.33 -5.76 -22.14
N ARG A 99 1.54 -5.11 -20.99
CA ARG A 99 1.10 -3.74 -20.71
C ARG A 99 -0.42 -3.60 -20.77
N HIS A 100 -1.16 -4.61 -20.29
CA HIS A 100 -2.60 -4.48 -20.20
C HIS A 100 -2.96 -3.39 -19.21
N ALA A 101 -3.94 -2.58 -19.58
CA ALA A 101 -4.47 -1.57 -18.69
C ALA A 101 -5.19 -2.23 -17.52
N PHE A 102 -4.93 -1.73 -16.31
CA PHE A 102 -5.64 -2.14 -15.11
C PHE A 102 -6.13 -0.94 -14.31
N VAL A 103 -7.18 -1.17 -13.52
CA VAL A 103 -7.74 -0.20 -12.58
C VAL A 103 -7.80 -0.82 -11.20
N ILE A 104 -7.41 -0.05 -10.20
CA ILE A 104 -7.43 -0.44 -8.80
C ILE A 104 -8.23 0.55 -7.96
N TRP A 105 -8.84 0.02 -6.90
CA TRP A 105 -9.56 0.80 -5.90
C TRP A 105 -9.47 0.12 -4.54
N GLY A 106 -9.61 0.90 -3.48
CA GLY A 106 -9.63 0.37 -2.12
C GLY A 106 -10.24 1.33 -1.13
N VAL A 107 -10.84 0.76 -0.09
CA VAL A 107 -11.33 1.49 1.09
C VAL A 107 -10.74 0.84 2.31
N ILE A 108 -9.99 1.61 3.10
CA ILE A 108 -9.29 1.16 4.29
C ILE A 108 -9.82 1.94 5.49
N GLY A 109 -10.16 1.23 6.55
CA GLY A 109 -10.49 1.79 7.86
C GLY A 109 -9.44 1.41 8.89
N GLU A 110 -8.94 2.39 9.63
CA GLU A 110 -8.00 2.19 10.72
C GLU A 110 -8.61 2.64 12.05
N LEU A 111 -8.63 1.74 13.03
CA LEU A 111 -9.14 2.00 14.37
C LEU A 111 -7.99 1.89 15.38
N PRO A 112 -7.59 2.99 16.05
CA PRO A 112 -6.66 2.89 17.18
C PRO A 112 -7.36 2.21 18.36
N VAL A 113 -6.87 1.03 18.75
CA VAL A 113 -7.46 0.23 19.85
C VAL A 113 -6.62 0.26 21.13
N TYR A 114 -5.33 0.52 21.00
CA TYR A 114 -4.39 0.68 22.12
C TYR A 114 -3.23 1.59 21.67
N PRO A 115 -2.49 2.25 22.58
CA PRO A 115 -1.29 3.00 22.18
C PRO A 115 -0.39 2.18 21.26
N LYS A 116 -0.08 2.74 20.09
CA LYS A 116 0.76 2.13 19.04
C LYS A 116 0.19 0.86 18.39
N LEU A 117 -1.08 0.53 18.62
CA LEU A 117 -1.77 -0.61 18.00
C LEU A 117 -3.07 -0.15 17.32
N ARG A 118 -3.16 -0.45 16.03
CA ARG A 118 -4.34 -0.17 15.20
C ARG A 118 -4.91 -1.46 14.66
N LEU A 119 -6.24 -1.58 14.65
CA LEU A 119 -6.94 -2.55 13.82
C LEU A 119 -7.15 -1.93 12.44
N VAL A 120 -7.03 -2.74 11.41
CA VAL A 120 -7.19 -2.31 10.02
C VAL A 120 -8.17 -3.25 9.32
N ALA A 121 -9.13 -2.68 8.62
CA ALA A 121 -10.00 -3.41 7.71
C ALA A 121 -9.91 -2.77 6.34
N GLU A 122 -9.86 -3.59 5.30
CA GLU A 122 -9.76 -3.14 3.91
C GLU A 122 -10.72 -3.93 3.03
N VAL A 123 -11.32 -3.25 2.07
CA VAL A 123 -11.94 -3.87 0.89
C VAL A 123 -11.33 -3.23 -0.34
N ASN A 124 -10.80 -4.04 -1.25
CA ASN A 124 -10.15 -3.57 -2.45
C ASN A 124 -10.52 -4.41 -3.67
N GLY A 125 -10.18 -3.88 -4.83
CA GLY A 125 -10.35 -4.57 -6.09
C GLY A 125 -9.40 -4.10 -7.17
N GLU A 126 -9.06 -5.03 -8.05
CA GLU A 126 -8.32 -4.81 -9.27
C GLU A 126 -9.13 -5.33 -10.46
N SER A 127 -9.09 -4.62 -11.58
CA SER A 127 -9.65 -5.06 -12.84
C SER A 127 -8.67 -4.81 -13.97
N THR A 128 -8.13 -5.89 -14.51
CA THR A 128 -7.17 -5.88 -15.63
C THR A 128 -7.89 -6.24 -16.91
N GLN A 129 -7.52 -5.58 -18.01
CA GLN A 129 -8.12 -5.81 -19.32
C GLN A 129 -8.07 -7.29 -19.71
N GLY A 130 -9.22 -7.87 -20.06
CA GLY A 130 -9.33 -9.28 -20.44
C GLY A 130 -9.33 -10.28 -19.27
N GLN A 131 -9.14 -9.81 -18.04
CA GLN A 131 -9.17 -10.64 -16.83
C GLN A 131 -10.47 -10.46 -16.05
N ARG A 132 -10.78 -11.40 -15.17
CA ARG A 132 -11.91 -11.26 -14.23
C ARG A 132 -11.48 -10.33 -13.08
N PRO A 133 -12.39 -9.47 -12.58
CA PRO A 133 -12.08 -8.62 -11.43
C PRO A 133 -11.62 -9.45 -10.22
N ASN A 134 -10.53 -9.00 -9.60
CA ASN A 134 -9.94 -9.56 -8.40
C ASN A 134 -10.28 -8.64 -7.22
N ASN A 135 -11.32 -8.99 -6.48
CA ASN A 135 -11.75 -8.27 -5.30
C ASN A 135 -11.47 -9.08 -4.03
N SER A 136 -11.00 -8.41 -2.97
CA SER A 136 -10.70 -9.03 -1.69
C SER A 136 -11.08 -8.15 -0.50
N ALA A 137 -11.21 -8.79 0.66
CA ALA A 137 -11.34 -8.11 1.94
C ALA A 137 -10.23 -8.57 2.88
N LEU A 138 -9.69 -7.66 3.68
CA LEU A 138 -8.64 -7.92 4.65
C LEU A 138 -9.04 -7.41 6.03
N LEU A 139 -8.69 -8.17 7.06
CA LEU A 139 -8.67 -7.73 8.45
C LEU A 139 -7.27 -7.96 9.00
N GLY A 140 -6.71 -6.94 9.66
CA GLY A 140 -5.36 -6.99 10.17
C GLY A 140 -5.11 -6.05 11.34
N VAL A 141 -3.86 -6.04 11.75
CA VAL A 141 -3.34 -5.22 12.84
C VAL A 141 -2.06 -4.55 12.39
N ILE A 142 -1.85 -3.31 12.84
CA ILE A 142 -0.56 -2.62 12.70
C ILE A 142 -0.08 -2.26 14.10
N TRP A 143 1.12 -2.70 14.41
CA TRP A 143 1.79 -2.45 15.68
C TRP A 143 3.11 -1.70 15.48
N GLN A 144 3.36 -0.74 16.35
CA GLN A 144 4.59 0.03 16.38
C GLN A 144 5.36 -0.25 17.69
N PRO A 145 6.30 -1.20 17.71
CA PRO A 145 6.92 -1.72 18.94
C PRO A 145 7.86 -0.74 19.64
N THR A 146 8.81 -0.17 18.88
CA THR A 146 10.01 0.43 19.47
C THR A 146 10.15 1.92 19.14
N SER A 147 10.29 2.27 17.85
CA SER A 147 10.61 3.63 17.38
C SER A 147 9.55 4.19 16.41
N LYS A 148 9.64 5.51 16.11
CA LYS A 148 8.70 6.21 15.21
C LYS A 148 8.63 5.62 13.80
N ASN A 149 9.63 4.83 13.39
CA ASN A 149 9.81 4.45 11.99
C ASN A 149 9.86 2.94 11.74
N VAL A 150 9.40 2.12 12.69
CA VAL A 150 9.32 0.67 12.52
C VAL A 150 7.89 0.22 12.79
N PHE A 151 7.27 -0.39 11.79
CA PHE A 151 5.92 -0.93 11.90
C PHE A 151 5.93 -2.40 11.52
N LEU A 152 5.21 -3.18 12.33
CA LEU A 152 4.91 -4.58 12.07
C LEU A 152 3.43 -4.68 11.80
N ASP A 153 3.07 -5.44 10.76
CA ASP A 153 1.69 -5.68 10.42
C ASP A 153 1.44 -7.17 10.21
N ALA A 154 0.21 -7.58 10.49
CA ALA A 154 -0.26 -8.93 10.23
C ALA A 154 -1.72 -8.89 9.82
N GLY A 155 -2.10 -9.75 8.87
CA GLY A 155 -3.44 -9.71 8.31
C GLY A 155 -3.90 -11.06 7.77
N VAL A 156 -5.23 -11.17 7.69
CA VAL A 156 -5.91 -12.24 6.98
C VAL A 156 -6.72 -11.61 5.87
N ARG A 157 -6.50 -12.07 4.64
CA ARG A 157 -7.21 -11.64 3.45
C ARG A 157 -8.06 -12.79 2.92
N ARG A 158 -9.26 -12.46 2.45
CA ARG A 158 -10.20 -13.38 1.82
C ARG A 158 -10.66 -12.82 0.48
N GLY A 159 -10.60 -13.64 -0.54
CA GLY A 159 -11.19 -13.36 -1.84
C GLY A 159 -12.70 -13.25 -1.75
N ILE A 160 -13.25 -12.17 -2.30
CA ILE A 160 -14.71 -11.99 -2.47
C ILE A 160 -15.13 -12.14 -3.94
N SER A 161 -14.16 -12.36 -4.82
CA SER A 161 -14.33 -12.69 -6.24
C SER A 161 -13.72 -14.06 -6.55
N ARG A 162 -14.13 -14.68 -7.67
CA ARG A 162 -13.59 -15.98 -8.10
C ARG A 162 -12.12 -15.94 -8.55
N ALA A 163 -11.57 -14.76 -8.80
CA ALA A 163 -10.17 -14.58 -9.21
C ALA A 163 -9.24 -14.36 -8.01
N ALA A 164 -9.78 -14.00 -6.85
CA ALA A 164 -9.01 -13.76 -5.64
C ALA A 164 -8.71 -15.07 -4.89
N PRO A 165 -7.56 -15.18 -4.19
CA PRO A 165 -7.29 -16.31 -3.32
C PRO A 165 -8.36 -16.47 -2.24
N ASP A 166 -8.79 -17.70 -1.93
CA ASP A 166 -9.81 -17.94 -0.92
C ASP A 166 -9.39 -17.41 0.46
N TRP A 167 -8.14 -17.70 0.85
CA TRP A 167 -7.55 -17.21 2.10
C TRP A 167 -6.06 -16.95 1.91
N GLN A 168 -5.58 -15.84 2.47
CA GLN A 168 -4.18 -15.47 2.51
C GLN A 168 -3.84 -14.91 3.89
N PHE A 169 -2.68 -15.31 4.41
CA PHE A 169 -2.11 -14.75 5.63
C PHE A 169 -0.92 -13.87 5.23
N THR A 170 -0.86 -12.68 5.81
CA THR A 170 0.21 -11.72 5.53
C THR A 170 0.90 -11.31 6.83
N ILE A 171 2.21 -11.14 6.75
CA ILE A 171 3.02 -10.49 7.76
C ILE A 171 3.91 -9.47 7.06
N GLY A 172 4.06 -8.30 7.66
CA GLY A 172 4.76 -7.19 7.06
C GLY A 172 5.69 -6.48 8.04
N LEU A 173 6.72 -5.89 7.44
CA LEU A 173 7.67 -5.01 8.08
C LEU A 173 7.78 -3.76 7.21
N THR A 174 7.53 -2.60 7.82
CA THR A 174 7.72 -1.29 7.21
C THR A 174 8.80 -0.52 7.97
N LEU A 175 9.80 -0.03 7.24
CA LEU A 175 10.89 0.79 7.78
C LEU A 175 10.85 2.19 7.16
N GLY A 176 10.92 3.22 8.00
CA GLY A 176 10.95 4.63 7.59
C GLY A 176 12.30 5.31 7.85
N PHE A 177 12.76 6.09 6.89
CA PHE A 177 13.96 6.93 6.99
C PHE A 177 13.61 8.34 6.54
N SER A 178 14.25 9.34 7.13
CA SER A 178 14.07 10.74 6.70
C SER A 178 15.40 11.47 6.77
N LEU A 179 15.68 12.31 5.78
CA LEU A 179 16.80 13.25 5.88
C LEU A 179 16.55 14.22 7.04
N PRO A 180 17.58 14.57 7.83
CA PRO A 180 17.50 15.75 8.69
C PRO A 180 17.24 16.94 7.78
N THR A 181 16.08 17.58 7.88
CA THR A 181 15.85 18.87 7.22
C THR A 181 16.80 19.86 7.88
N SER A 182 17.87 20.25 7.17
CA SER A 182 18.66 21.41 7.55
C SER A 182 17.75 22.63 7.47
N SER A 183 17.41 23.21 8.61
CA SER A 183 16.74 24.51 8.65
C SER A 183 17.61 25.53 7.91
N PRO A 184 17.09 26.32 6.95
CA PRO A 184 17.76 27.55 6.59
C PRO A 184 17.80 28.43 7.84
N GLN A 185 19.00 28.90 8.21
CA GLN A 185 19.17 29.94 9.23
C GLN A 185 18.60 31.27 8.73
#